data_AF-A0A535JMH6-F1
#
_entry.id   AF-A0A535JMH6-F1
#
_cell.length_a   1.000
_cell.length_b   1.000
_cell.length_c   1.000
_cell.angle_alpha   90.00
_cell.angle_beta   90.00
_cell.angle_gamma   90.00
#
_symmetry.space_group_name_H-M   'P 1'
#
loop_
_entity.id
_entity.type
_entity.pdbx_description
1 polymer ?
#
loop_
_entity_poly.entity_id
_entity_poly.type
_entity_poly.pdbx_seq_one_letter_code
_entity_poly.pdbx_strand_id
1 'polypeptide(L)' 'MRFPFTFMGVMALGIGVWVLAYLAGHRGLDPVSQAIGVATVLISWGLGAYVLIRRLRRGPQH' A
#
# COMPACT_ATOMS: atom_id res chain seq x y z
N MET A 1 -14.90 -2.33 18.09
CA MET A 1 -13.91 -1.45 17.43
C MET A 1 -12.87 -2.32 16.70
N ARG A 2 -13.01 -2.57 15.38
CA ARG A 2 -12.02 -3.30 14.55
C ARG A 2 -11.09 -2.35 13.77
N PHE A 3 -10.91 -1.15 14.33
CA PHE A 3 -10.28 0.03 13.73
C PHE A 3 -8.84 -0.19 13.21
N PRO A 4 -7.94 -0.98 13.85
CA PRO A 4 -6.55 -1.03 13.39
C PRO A 4 -6.39 -1.68 12.02
N PHE A 5 -7.15 -2.74 11.72
CA PHE A 5 -6.85 -3.56 10.54
C PHE A 5 -7.24 -2.87 9.22
N THR A 6 -8.38 -2.18 9.19
CA THR A 6 -8.76 -1.42 7.96
C THR A 6 -7.95 -0.14 7.82
N PHE A 7 -7.67 0.52 8.95
CA PHE A 7 -6.78 1.68 8.96
C PHE A 7 -5.40 1.32 8.39
N MET A 8 -4.82 0.19 8.80
CA MET A 8 -3.57 -0.32 8.22
C MET A 8 -3.66 -0.52 6.70
N GLY A 9 -4.77 -1.07 6.19
CA GLY A 9 -4.96 -1.25 4.75
C GLY A 9 -4.99 0.08 3.99
N VAL A 10 -5.70 1.08 4.51
CA VAL A 10 -5.76 2.43 3.92
C VAL A 10 -4.40 3.13 4.00
N MET A 11 -3.71 3.01 5.12
CA MET A 11 -2.36 3.55 5.29
C MET A 11 -1.36 2.91 4.33
N ALA A 12 -1.43 1.59 4.10
CA ALA A 12 -0.58 0.91 3.13
C ALA A 12 -0.82 1.43 1.70
N LEU A 13 -2.08 1.68 1.31
CA LEU A 13 -2.39 2.31 0.03
C LEU A 13 -1.81 3.73 -0.06
N GLY A 14 -1.99 4.55 0.98
CA GLY A 14 -1.46 5.91 1.06
C GLY A 14 0.06 5.97 0.96
N ILE A 15 0.77 5.05 1.65
CA ILE A 15 2.23 4.91 1.56
C ILE A 15 2.65 4.61 0.11
N GLY A 16 1.97 3.68 -0.57
CA GLY A 16 2.31 3.38 -1.96
C GLY A 16 2.09 4.57 -2.91
N VAL A 17 1.03 5.36 -2.69
CA VAL A 17 0.80 6.61 -3.46
C VAL A 17 1.91 7.62 -3.21
N TRP A 18 2.31 7.80 -1.94
CA TRP A 18 3.40 8.70 -1.57
C TRP A 18 4.73 8.30 -2.21
N VAL A 19 5.08 7.01 -2.16
CA VAL A 19 6.32 6.50 -2.76
C VAL A 19 6.32 6.67 -4.29
N LEU A 20 5.18 6.45 -4.96
CA LEU A 20 5.06 6.74 -6.40
C LEU A 20 5.29 8.22 -6.71
N ALA A 21 4.71 9.12 -5.92
CA ALA A 21 4.92 10.56 -6.09
C ALA A 21 6.40 10.93 -5.88
N TYR A 22 7.05 10.33 -4.88
CA TYR A 22 8.48 10.52 -4.62
C TYR A 22 9.34 10.08 -5.79
N LEU A 23 9.12 8.87 -6.33
CA LEU A 23 9.85 8.36 -7.49
C LEU A 23 9.59 9.20 -8.75
N ALA A 24 8.36 9.68 -8.94
CA ALA A 24 8.00 10.54 -10.06
C ALA A 24 8.73 11.90 -10.01
N GLY A 25 8.93 12.45 -8.81
CA GLY A 25 9.71 13.67 -8.59
C GLY A 25 11.24 13.46 -8.62
N HIS A 26 11.71 12.24 -8.35
CA HIS A 26 13.14 11.92 -8.22
C HIS A 26 13.61 10.90 -9.27
N ARG A 27 13.40 11.20 -10.56
CA ARG A 27 13.80 10.32 -11.67
C ARG A 27 15.31 10.10 -11.81
N GLY A 28 16.13 10.94 -11.17
CA GLY A 28 17.59 10.82 -11.14
C GLY A 28 18.14 9.89 -10.04
N LEU A 29 17.26 9.22 -9.28
CA LEU A 29 17.70 8.23 -8.28
C LEU A 29 18.49 7.09 -8.94
N ASP A 30 19.43 6.54 -8.18
CA ASP A 30 20.16 5.36 -8.62
C ASP A 30 19.19 4.17 -8.85
N PRO A 31 19.55 3.23 -9.74
CA PRO A 31 18.65 2.13 -10.12
C PRO A 31 18.21 1.24 -8.95
N VAL A 32 19.05 1.09 -7.93
CA VAL A 32 18.76 0.24 -6.77
C VAL A 32 17.70 0.91 -5.89
N SER A 33 17.86 2.19 -5.60
CA SER A 33 16.86 2.99 -4.88
C SER A 33 15.52 3.02 -5.61
N GLN A 34 15.52 3.16 -6.94
CA GLN A 34 14.29 3.07 -7.73
C GLN A 34 13.62 1.70 -7.60
N ALA A 35 14.39 0.61 -7.73
CA ALA A 35 13.86 -0.75 -7.62
C ALA A 35 13.23 -1.01 -6.24
N ILE A 36 13.88 -0.58 -5.16
CA ILE A 36 13.36 -0.67 -3.79
C ILE A 36 12.08 0.14 -3.63
N GLY A 37 12.03 1.35 -4.18
CA GLY A 37 10.84 2.18 -4.18
C GLY A 37 9.66 1.49 -4.88
N VAL A 38 9.88 0.96 -6.08
CA VAL A 38 8.85 0.22 -6.83
C VAL A 38 8.39 -1.02 -6.05
N ALA A 39 9.31 -1.80 -5.48
CA ALA A 39 8.96 -2.97 -4.67
C ALA A 39 8.09 -2.59 -3.46
N THR A 40 8.41 -1.47 -2.81
CA THR A 40 7.65 -0.94 -1.67
C THR A 40 6.22 -0.59 -2.06
N VAL A 41 6.02 0.04 -3.22
CA VAL A 41 4.69 0.35 -3.76
C VAL A 41 3.89 -0.93 -3.97
N LEU A 42 4.47 -1.92 -4.65
CA LEU A 42 3.79 -3.18 -4.97
C LEU A 42 3.38 -3.94 -3.70
N ILE A 43 4.27 -4.04 -2.71
CA ILE A 43 3.99 -4.72 -1.44
C ILE A 43 2.90 -3.98 -0.67
N SER A 44 3.01 -2.65 -0.57
CA SER A 44 2.07 -1.83 0.22
C SER A 44 0.67 -1.85 -0.41
N TRP A 45 0.59 -1.75 -1.73
CA TRP A 45 -0.69 -1.85 -2.44
C TRP A 45 -1.27 -3.25 -2.43
N GLY A 46 -0.44 -4.29 -2.59
CA GLY A 46 -0.87 -5.68 -2.45
C GLY A 46 -1.46 -5.95 -1.06
N LEU A 47 -0.78 -5.51 0.00
CA LEU A 47 -1.26 -5.64 1.38
C LEU A 47 -2.55 -4.85 1.61
N GLY A 48 -2.58 -3.58 1.21
CA GLY A 48 -3.75 -2.71 1.35
C GLY A 48 -4.98 -3.28 0.65
N ALA A 49 -4.82 -3.68 -0.62
CA ALA A 49 -5.88 -4.31 -1.40
C ALA A 49 -6.33 -5.65 -0.77
N TYR A 50 -5.39 -6.52 -0.38
CA TYR A 50 -5.70 -7.79 0.28
C TYR A 50 -6.55 -7.59 1.53
N VAL A 51 -6.16 -6.67 2.41
CA VAL A 51 -6.86 -6.41 3.67
C VAL A 51 -8.27 -5.88 3.41
N LEU A 52 -8.42 -4.95 2.45
CA LEU A 52 -9.72 -4.38 2.09
C LEU A 52 -10.64 -5.45 1.46
N ILE A 53 -10.13 -6.23 0.50
CA ILE A 53 -10.89 -7.32 -0.15
C ILE A 53 -11.30 -8.37 0.89
N ARG A 54 -10.37 -8.78 1.76
CA ARG A 54 -10.66 -9.75 2.83
C ARG A 54 -11.74 -9.22 3.77
N ARG A 55 -11.76 -7.92 4.06
CA ARG A 55 -12.82 -7.31 4.87
C ARG A 55 -14.17 -7.34 4.15
N LEU A 56 -14.21 -6.94 2.88
CA LEU A 56 -15.46 -6.94 2.10
C LEU A 56 -16.05 -8.34 1.95
N ARG A 57 -15.20 -9.36 1.76
CA ARG A 57 -15.63 -10.76 1.63
C ARG A 57 -16.09 -11.39 2.95
N ARG A 58 -15.59 -10.92 4.10
CA ARG A 58 -16.02 -11.36 5.44
C ARG A 58 -17.17 -10.48 5.96
N GLY A 59 -18.18 -10.26 5.12
CA GLY A 59 -19.43 -9.57 5.46
C GLY A 59 -20.08 -10.13 6.73
N PRO A 60 -20.98 -9.37 7.38
CA PRO A 60 -21.45 -9.62 8.74
C PRO A 60 -21.85 -11.08 8.89
N GLN A 61 -21.12 -11.81 9.73
CA GLN A 61 -21.52 -13.12 10.19
C GLN A 61 -22.79 -12.90 11.01
N HIS A 62 -23.95 -13.07 10.38
CA HIS A 62 -25.23 -13.21 11.03
C HIS A 62 -25.33 -14.60 11.66
#